data_AF-A0A2H0MJ97-F1
#
_entry.id   AF-A0A2H0MJ97-F1
#
_cell.length_a   1.000
_cell.length_b   1.000
_cell.length_c   1.000
_cell.angle_alpha   90.00
_cell.angle_beta   90.00
_cell.angle_gamma   90.00
#
_symmetry.space_group_name_H-M   'P 1'
#
loop_
_entity.id
_entity.type
_entity.pdbx_description
1 polymer ?
#
loop_
_entity_poly.entity_id
_entity_poly.type
_entity_poly.pdbx_seq_one_letter_code
_entity_poly.pdbx_strand_id
1 'polypeptide(L)'
;ELMQTIHGGLVPGGGLILIEKVKAETDAFDAAFVDLHHAMKRDKGYSHLEIARKREALDEVLIPWKLSENLELLRGSGFRSAEVFFKWNNFAGLVALK
;
A
#
# COMPACT_ATOMS: atom_id res chain seq x y z
N GLU A 1 15.07 -1.52 -7.53
CA GLU A 1 16.33 -1.79 -6.80
C GLU A 1 16.11 -2.18 -5.34
N LEU A 2 15.45 -1.37 -4.50
CA LEU A 2 15.25 -1.68 -3.07
C LEU A 2 14.66 -3.08 -2.79
N MET A 3 13.61 -3.48 -3.48
CA MET A 3 12.97 -4.79 -3.27
C MET A 3 13.91 -5.96 -3.58
N GLN A 4 14.78 -5.83 -4.59
CA GLN A 4 15.81 -6.83 -4.91
C GLN A 4 16.88 -6.88 -3.82
N THR A 5 17.28 -5.73 -3.27
CA THR A 5 18.21 -5.67 -2.12
C THR A 5 17.62 -6.37 -0.90
N ILE A 6 16.36 -6.10 -0.57
CA ILE A 6 15.65 -6.76 0.52
C ILE A 6 15.60 -8.27 0.28
N HIS A 7 15.15 -8.70 -0.91
CA HIS A 7 15.12 -10.11 -1.28
C HIS A 7 16.51 -10.77 -1.16
N GLY A 8 17.56 -10.10 -1.62
CA GLY A 8 18.95 -10.57 -1.52
C GLY A 8 19.39 -10.79 -0.07
N GLY A 9 19.00 -9.91 0.86
CA GLY A 9 19.34 -9.99 2.28
C GLY A 9 18.55 -11.00 3.11
N LEU A 10 17.44 -11.56 2.59
CA LEU A 10 16.65 -12.56 3.31
C LEU A 10 17.33 -13.93 3.37
N VAL A 11 17.17 -14.64 4.48
CA VAL A 11 17.57 -16.05 4.61
C VAL A 11 16.68 -16.95 3.73
N PRO A 12 17.13 -18.16 3.36
CA PRO A 12 16.28 -19.13 2.66
C PRO A 12 14.98 -19.40 3.43
N GLY A 13 13.83 -19.27 2.76
CA GLY A 13 12.50 -19.39 3.39
C GLY A 13 12.05 -18.16 4.18
N GLY A 14 12.83 -17.08 4.20
CA GLY A 14 12.42 -15.81 4.79
C GLY A 14 11.26 -15.13 4.05
N GLY A 15 10.53 -14.28 4.76
CA GLY A 15 9.39 -13.54 4.22
C GLY A 15 9.51 -12.04 4.43
N LEU A 16 8.89 -11.28 3.53
CA LEU A 16 8.66 -9.84 3.63
C LEU A 16 7.18 -9.58 3.91
N ILE A 17 6.89 -8.73 4.90
CA ILE A 17 5.56 -8.14 5.10
C ILE A 17 5.64 -6.68 4.63
N LEU A 18 4.76 -6.31 3.70
CA LEU A 18 4.62 -4.97 3.17
C LEU A 18 3.22 -4.44 3.47
N ILE A 19 3.13 -3.36 4.26
CA ILE A 19 1.87 -2.67 4.52
C ILE A 19 1.91 -1.32 3.81
N GLU A 20 0.98 -1.09 2.90
CA GLU A 20 1.04 0.10 2.06
C GLU A 20 -0.35 0.65 1.71
N LYS A 21 -0.40 1.94 1.42
CA LYS A 21 -1.55 2.56 0.77
C LYS A 21 -1.51 2.19 -0.71
N VAL A 22 -2.61 1.68 -1.25
CA VAL A 22 -2.72 1.20 -2.63
C VAL A 22 -3.85 1.89 -3.37
N LYS A 23 -3.72 2.00 -4.68
CA LYS A 23 -4.84 2.37 -5.56
C LYS A 23 -5.74 1.18 -5.81
N ALA A 24 -7.03 1.44 -6.01
CA ALA A 24 -7.90 0.44 -6.59
C ALA A 24 -7.55 0.19 -8.07
N GLU A 25 -7.95 -0.97 -8.58
CA GLU A 25 -7.71 -1.33 -9.99
C GLU A 25 -8.48 -0.42 -10.97
N THR A 26 -9.63 0.11 -10.52
CA THR A 26 -10.50 1.02 -11.28
C THR A 26 -10.64 2.37 -10.57
N ASP A 27 -10.72 3.46 -11.32
CA ASP A 27 -10.84 4.81 -10.77
C ASP A 27 -12.11 5.03 -9.93
N ALA A 28 -13.23 4.37 -10.29
CA ALA A 28 -14.48 4.46 -9.54
C ALA A 28 -14.34 3.94 -8.10
N PHE A 29 -13.74 2.75 -7.93
CA PHE A 29 -13.44 2.22 -6.61
C PHE A 29 -12.35 3.01 -5.88
N ASP A 30 -11.38 3.56 -6.61
CA ASP A 30 -10.31 4.35 -6.01
C ASP A 30 -10.89 5.61 -5.33
N ALA A 31 -11.73 6.35 -6.05
CA ALA A 31 -12.45 7.50 -5.52
C ALA A 31 -13.30 7.14 -4.29
N ALA A 32 -14.08 6.06 -4.36
CA ALA A 32 -14.90 5.60 -3.25
C ALA A 32 -14.07 5.22 -2.01
N PHE A 33 -12.93 4.55 -2.18
CA PHE A 33 -12.04 4.16 -1.09
C PHE A 33 -11.36 5.37 -0.45
N VAL A 34 -10.98 6.36 -1.24
CA VAL A 34 -10.46 7.64 -0.74
C VAL A 34 -11.50 8.34 0.12
N ASP A 35 -12.75 8.43 -0.36
CA ASP A 35 -13.84 9.07 0.39
C ASP A 35 -14.16 8.37 1.70
N LEU A 36 -14.23 7.04 1.70
CA LEU A 36 -14.42 6.24 2.91
C LEU A 36 -13.28 6.45 3.93
N HIS A 37 -12.05 6.56 3.45
CA HIS A 37 -10.90 6.84 4.31
C HIS A 37 -10.99 8.24 4.95
N HIS A 38 -11.46 9.25 4.20
CA HIS A 38 -11.69 10.58 4.74
C HIS A 38 -12.85 10.62 5.74
N ALA A 39 -13.96 9.91 5.46
CA ALA A 39 -15.07 9.76 6.40
C ALA A 39 -14.60 9.17 7.73
N MET A 40 -13.86 8.05 7.70
CA MET A 40 -13.31 7.43 8.90
C MET A 40 -12.44 8.40 9.73
N LYS A 41 -11.61 9.24 9.10
CA LYS A 41 -10.80 10.24 9.85
C LYS A 41 -11.68 11.28 10.54
N ARG A 42 -12.72 11.77 9.85
CA ARG A 42 -13.66 12.73 10.44
C ARG A 42 -14.36 12.12 11.66
N ASP A 43 -14.82 10.88 11.54
CA ASP A 43 -15.49 10.16 12.65
C ASP A 43 -14.57 9.92 13.84
N LYS A 44 -13.25 9.80 13.59
CA LYS A 44 -12.23 9.67 14.64
C LYS A 44 -11.79 11.00 15.25
N GLY A 45 -12.46 12.11 14.93
CA GLY A 45 -12.20 13.42 15.54
C GLY A 45 -10.99 14.16 15.01
N TYR A 46 -10.40 13.74 13.88
CA TYR A 46 -9.37 14.53 13.22
C TYR A 46 -9.98 15.84 12.71
N SER A 47 -9.39 16.98 13.07
CA SER A 47 -9.88 18.26 12.59
C SER A 47 -9.67 18.40 11.09
N HIS A 48 -10.53 19.19 10.43
CA HIS A 48 -10.38 19.50 9.00
C HIS A 48 -8.99 20.08 8.67
N LEU A 49 -8.39 20.84 9.60
CA LEU A 49 -7.06 21.43 9.45
C LEU A 49 -5.94 20.37 9.51
N GLU A 50 -6.04 19.39 10.41
CA GLU A 50 -5.09 18.27 10.49
C GLU A 50 -5.21 17.34 9.27
N ILE A 51 -6.43 17.10 8.79
CA ILE A 51 -6.65 16.34 7.55
C ILE A 51 -6.06 17.08 6.36
N ALA A 52 -6.29 18.39 6.22
CA ALA A 52 -5.80 19.19 5.10
C ALA A 52 -4.27 19.36 5.12
N ARG A 53 -3.68 19.68 6.28
CA ARG A 53 -2.22 19.87 6.41
C ARG A 53 -1.44 18.57 6.18
N LYS A 54 -2.00 17.43 6.59
CA LYS A 54 -1.43 16.09 6.33
C LYS A 54 -1.62 15.66 4.87
N ARG A 55 -2.64 16.20 4.19
CA ARG A 55 -2.94 15.94 2.78
C ARG A 55 -1.98 16.70 1.86
N GLU A 56 -1.77 18.00 2.09
CA GLU A 56 -0.78 18.79 1.34
C GLU A 56 0.65 18.22 1.47
N ALA A 57 1.03 17.76 2.67
CA ALA A 57 2.37 17.22 2.89
C ALA A 57 2.61 15.81 2.30
N LEU A 58 1.56 15.07 1.91
CA LEU A 58 1.67 13.67 1.49
C LEU A 58 1.12 13.38 0.09
N ASP A 59 0.15 14.15 -0.41
CA ASP A 59 -0.50 13.89 -1.71
C ASP A 59 0.45 14.16 -2.89
N GLU A 60 1.47 15.02 -2.75
CA GLU A 60 2.50 15.21 -3.80
C GLU A 60 3.72 14.27 -3.68
N VAL A 61 3.89 13.59 -2.54
CA VAL A 61 5.11 12.83 -2.24
C VAL A 61 4.89 11.32 -2.32
N LEU A 62 3.68 10.85 -2.00
CA LEU A 62 3.38 9.42 -1.92
C LEU A 62 2.37 9.04 -3.01
N ILE A 63 2.87 8.64 -4.18
CA ILE A 63 2.06 8.16 -5.31
C ILE A 63 1.80 6.66 -5.08
N PRO A 64 0.60 6.24 -4.63
CA PRO A 64 0.32 4.85 -4.38
C PRO A 64 0.21 4.07 -5.69
N TRP A 65 0.72 2.84 -5.69
CA TRP A 65 0.59 1.91 -6.81
C TRP A 65 -0.67 1.06 -6.65
N LYS A 66 -1.15 0.48 -7.76
CA LYS A 66 -2.20 -0.54 -7.72
C LYS A 66 -1.68 -1.80 -7.03
N LEU A 67 -2.61 -2.58 -6.52
CA LEU A 67 -2.28 -3.83 -5.84
C LEU A 67 -1.62 -4.83 -6.81
N SER A 68 -2.12 -4.88 -8.05
CA SER A 68 -1.52 -5.64 -9.15
C SER A 68 -0.05 -5.27 -9.41
N GLU A 69 0.25 -3.97 -9.48
CA GLU A 69 1.61 -3.44 -9.70
C GLU A 69 2.55 -3.80 -8.54
N ASN A 70 2.08 -3.73 -7.29
CA ASN A 70 2.87 -4.14 -6.12
C ASN A 70 3.17 -5.65 -6.12
N LEU A 71 2.20 -6.49 -6.50
CA LEU A 71 2.42 -7.92 -6.63
C LEU A 71 3.40 -8.25 -7.76
N GLU A 72 3.32 -7.54 -8.88
CA GLU A 72 4.25 -7.68 -9.99
C GLU A 72 5.67 -7.24 -9.59
N LEU A 73 5.81 -6.13 -8.88
CA LEU A 73 7.08 -5.65 -8.36
C LEU A 73 7.75 -6.68 -7.44
N LEU A 74 6.99 -7.29 -6.53
CA LEU A 74 7.51 -8.32 -5.62
C LEU A 74 7.98 -9.56 -6.40
N ARG A 75 7.17 -10.07 -7.33
CA ARG A 75 7.55 -11.22 -8.18
C ARG A 75 8.78 -10.91 -9.04
N GLY A 76 8.81 -9.74 -9.67
CA GLY A 76 9.94 -9.26 -10.47
C GLY A 76 11.22 -9.00 -9.67
N SER A 77 11.12 -8.90 -8.34
CA SER A 77 12.27 -8.70 -7.45
C SER A 77 12.92 -10.01 -6.96
N GLY A 78 12.36 -11.16 -7.33
CA GLY A 78 12.92 -12.48 -7.05
C GLY A 78 12.14 -13.31 -6.02
N PHE A 79 11.10 -12.75 -5.39
CA PHE A 79 10.24 -13.51 -4.48
C PHE A 79 9.48 -14.61 -5.24
N ARG A 80 9.52 -15.85 -4.73
CA ARG A 80 8.84 -17.01 -5.36
C ARG A 80 7.32 -16.88 -5.36
N SER A 81 6.77 -16.30 -4.30
CA SER A 81 5.34 -16.05 -4.19
C SER A 81 5.08 -14.75 -3.43
N ALA A 82 3.96 -14.10 -3.77
CA ALA A 82 3.47 -12.92 -3.08
C ALA A 82 1.93 -12.97 -3.08
N GLU A 83 1.33 -12.62 -1.94
CA GLU A 83 -0.12 -12.67 -1.71
C GLU A 83 -0.59 -11.53 -0.81
N VAL A 84 -1.86 -11.16 -0.94
CA VAL A 84 -2.54 -10.16 -0.13
C VAL A 84 -3.22 -10.85 1.04
N PHE A 85 -2.69 -10.67 2.25
CA PHE A 85 -3.29 -11.24 3.46
C PHE A 85 -4.28 -10.29 4.14
N PHE A 86 -4.24 -9.00 3.78
CA PHE A 86 -5.14 -7.98 4.30
C PHE A 86 -5.42 -6.94 3.23
N LYS A 87 -6.69 -6.53 3.10
CA LYS A 87 -7.06 -5.36 2.32
C LYS A 87 -8.25 -4.67 2.97
N TRP A 88 -8.11 -3.36 3.17
CA TRP A 88 -9.20 -2.50 3.61
C TRP A 88 -9.17 -1.20 2.82
N ASN A 89 -10.12 -1.07 1.88
CA ASN A 89 -10.20 0.07 0.96
C ASN A 89 -8.85 0.32 0.27
N ASN A 90 -8.25 1.48 0.50
CA ASN A 90 -6.98 1.92 -0.07
C ASN A 90 -5.75 1.54 0.78
N PHE A 91 -5.86 0.60 1.72
CA PHE A 91 -4.72 0.02 2.45
C PHE A 91 -4.67 -1.49 2.22
N ALA A 92 -3.47 -2.03 2.04
CA ALA A 92 -3.24 -3.45 1.87
C ALA A 92 -2.03 -3.93 2.65
N GLY A 93 -2.11 -5.17 3.11
CA GLY A 93 -0.99 -5.94 3.63
C GLY A 93 -0.66 -7.08 2.66
N LEU A 94 0.57 -7.08 2.17
CA LEU A 94 1.12 -8.11 1.30
C LEU A 94 2.17 -8.91 2.06
N VAL A 95 2.25 -10.21 1.75
CA VAL A 95 3.32 -11.10 2.18
C VAL A 95 4.03 -11.66 0.96
N ALA A 96 5.36 -11.66 0.96
CA ALA A 96 6.18 -12.25 -0.10
C ALA A 96 7.21 -13.21 0.48
N LEU A 97 7.36 -14.39 -0.12
CA LEU A 97 8.28 -15.44 0.32
C LEU A 97 9.47 -15.54 -0.62
N LYS A 98 10.68 -15.53 -0.05
CA LYS A 98 11.91 -15.85 -0.78
C LYS A 98 11.92 -17.33 -1.14
#